data_AF-A0A920KL74-F1
#
_entry.id   AF-A0A920KL74-F1
#
_cell.length_a   1.000
_cell.length_b   1.000
_cell.length_c   1.000
_cell.angle_alpha   90.00
_cell.angle_beta   90.00
_cell.angle_gamma   90.00
#
_symmetry.space_group_name_H-M   'P 1'
#
loop_
_entity.id
_entity.type
_entity.pdbx_description
1 polymer ?
#
loop_
_entity_poly.entity_id
_entity_poly.type
_entity_poly.pdbx_seq_one_letter_code
_entity_poly.pdbx_strand_id
1 'polypeptide(L)' 'MDVELVINSFWFLTIITAALYIAKKRYIGKKEYNLLDRSFKICFIFSIVMIIIGFISLIIE' A
#
# COMPACT_ATOMS: atom_id res chain seq x y z
N MET A 1 -12.85 13.70 -5.12
CA MET A 1 -12.79 12.22 -5.19
C MET A 1 -13.73 11.73 -4.12
N ASP A 2 -14.67 10.85 -4.47
CA ASP A 2 -15.61 10.30 -3.49
C ASP A 2 -14.83 9.65 -2.33
N VAL A 3 -15.21 9.96 -1.09
CA VAL A 3 -14.59 9.41 0.13
C VAL A 3 -14.67 7.88 0.12
N GLU A 4 -15.77 7.30 -0.39
CA GLU A 4 -15.92 5.85 -0.55
C GLU A 4 -14.86 5.28 -1.51
N LEU A 5 -14.56 5.99 -2.60
CA LEU A 5 -13.52 5.58 -3.54
C LEU A 5 -12.13 5.60 -2.90
N VAL A 6 -11.84 6.61 -2.07
CA VAL A 6 -10.57 6.71 -1.32
C VAL A 6 -10.43 5.53 -0.36
N ILE A 7 -11.47 5.25 0.42
CA ILE A 7 -11.51 4.16 1.41
C ILE A 7 -11.36 2.81 0.71
N ASN A 8 -12.11 2.54 -0.36
CA ASN A 8 -12.05 1.28 -1.09
C ASN A 8 -10.69 1.05 -1.74
N SER A 9 -10.12 2.10 -2.33
CA SER A 9 -8.78 2.03 -2.93
C SER A 9 -7.69 1.80 -1.88
N PHE A 10 -7.83 2.41 -0.70
CA PHE A 10 -6.92 2.19 0.43
C PHE A 10 -6.97 0.74 0.93
N TRP A 11 -8.16 0.17 1.10
CA TRP A 11 -8.33 -1.22 1.50
C TRP A 11 -7.72 -2.19 0.49
N PHE A 12 -7.98 -1.98 -0.80
CA PHE A 12 -7.40 -2.79 -1.87
C PHE A 12 -5.87 -2.75 -1.85
N LEU A 13 -5.29 -1.54 -1.78
CA LEU A 13 -3.84 -1.37 -1.70
C LEU A 13 -3.23 -2.00 -0.44
N THR A 14 -3.95 -1.96 0.69
CA THR A 14 -3.53 -2.56 1.95
C THR A 14 -3.43 -4.08 1.83
N ILE A 15 -4.41 -4.73 1.19
CA ILE A 15 -4.38 -6.18 0.93
C ILE A 15 -3.19 -6.56 0.05
N ILE A 16 -2.93 -5.80 -1.02
CA ILE A 16 -1.77 -6.02 -1.89
C ILE A 16 -0.47 -5.87 -1.11
N THR A 17 -0.34 -4.81 -0.31
CA THR A 17 0.85 -4.54 0.51
C THR A 17 1.10 -5.68 1.50
N ALA A 18 0.05 -6.20 2.13
CA ALA A 18 0.15 -7.36 3.04
C ALA A 18 0.59 -8.63 2.30
N ALA A 19 0.03 -8.90 1.12
CA ALA A 19 0.45 -10.04 0.29
C ALA A 19 1.93 -9.92 -0.12
N LEU A 20 2.37 -8.73 -0.53
CA LEU A 20 3.77 -8.45 -0.86
C LEU A 20 4.70 -8.59 0.34
N TYR A 21 4.26 -8.19 1.54
CA TYR A 21 5.04 -8.39 2.77
C TYR A 21 5.29 -9.87 3.05
N ILE A 22 4.24 -10.70 2.97
CA ILE A 22 4.32 -12.15 3.16
C ILE A 22 5.23 -12.76 2.08
N ALA A 23 5.04 -12.37 0.81
CA ALA A 23 5.87 -12.84 -0.30
C ALA A 23 7.34 -12.47 -0.10
N LYS A 24 7.64 -11.19 0.17
CA LYS A 24 9.00 -10.72 0.46
C LYS A 24 9.66 -11.55 1.55
N LYS A 25 8.96 -11.78 2.67
CA LYS A 25 9.49 -12.56 3.81
C LYS A 25 9.86 -13.99 3.43
N ARG A 26 9.08 -14.62 2.54
CA ARG A 26 9.33 -15.99 2.05
C ARG A 26 10.48 -16.07 1.03
N TYR A 27 10.83 -14.96 0.39
CA TYR A 27 11.83 -14.91 -0.68
C TYR A 27 13.18 -14.31 -0.24
N ILE A 28 13.42 -14.10 1.06
CA ILE A 28 14.71 -13.64 1.58
C ILE A 28 15.85 -14.54 1.06
N GLY A 29 16.88 -13.93 0.48
CA GLY A 29 18.02 -14.64 -0.12
C GLY A 29 17.80 -15.19 -1.53
N LYS A 30 16.60 -15.05 -2.10
CA LYS A 30 16.33 -15.43 -3.50
C LYS A 30 16.54 -14.24 -4.44
N LYS A 31 16.84 -14.55 -5.71
CA LYS A 31 17.05 -13.55 -6.78
C LYS A 31 15.91 -12.53 -6.91
N GLU A 32 14.68 -12.97 -6.66
CA GLU A 32 13.46 -12.16 -6.79
C GLU A 32 13.16 -11.27 -5.57
N TYR A 33 13.90 -11.44 -4.46
CA TYR A 33 13.70 -10.67 -3.23
C TYR A 33 13.71 -9.16 -3.48
N ASN A 34 14.65 -8.68 -4.29
CA ASN A 34 14.87 -7.26 -4.50
C ASN A 34 13.69 -6.61 -5.25
N LEU A 35 13.05 -7.34 -6.17
CA LEU A 35 11.85 -6.89 -6.85
C LEU A 35 10.66 -6.84 -5.89
N LEU A 36 10.47 -7.90 -5.09
CA LEU A 36 9.40 -7.94 -4.08
C LEU A 36 9.56 -6.86 -3.02
N ASP A 37 10.79 -6.60 -2.56
CA ASP A 37 11.10 -5.53 -1.60
C ASP A 37 10.82 -4.14 -2.18
N ARG A 38 11.19 -3.90 -3.44
CA ARG A 38 10.92 -2.63 -4.10
C ARG A 38 9.42 -2.41 -4.31
N SER A 39 8.69 -3.42 -4.78
CA SER A 39 7.23 -3.35 -4.93
C SER A 39 6.54 -3.12 -3.59
N PHE A 40 6.95 -3.85 -2.54
CA PHE A 40 6.43 -3.65 -1.18
C PHE A 40 6.64 -2.21 -0.70
N LYS A 41 7.85 -1.67 -0.84
CA LYS A 41 8.15 -0.28 -0.44
C LYS A 41 7.30 0.74 -1.18
N ILE A 42 7.12 0.56 -2.50
CA ILE A 42 6.29 1.44 -3.32
C ILE A 42 4.84 1.40 -2.83
N CYS A 43 4.24 0.21 -2.68
CA CYS A 43 2.88 0.07 -2.20
C CYS A 43 2.70 0.65 -0.79
N PHE A 44 3.67 0.43 0.10
CA PHE A 44 3.65 0.97 1.46
C PHE A 44 3.67 2.50 1.48
N ILE A 45 4.51 3.14 0.65
CA ILE A 45 4.54 4.60 0.50
C ILE A 45 3.19 5.10 -0.02
N PHE A 46 2.62 4.45 -1.04
CA PHE A 46 1.30 4.83 -1.55
C PHE A 46 0.20 4.69 -0.48
N SER A 47 0.25 3.66 0.37
CA SER A 47 -0.69 3.53 1.49
C SER A 47 -0.60 4.70 2.46
N ILE A 48 0.60 5.20 2.77
CA ILE A 48 0.78 6.38 3.62
C ILE A 48 0.21 7.64 2.94
N VAL A 49 0.47 7.83 1.65
CA VAL A 49 -0.07 8.97 0.90
C VAL A 49 -1.60 8.95 0.89
N MET A 50 -2.21 7.77 0.70
CA MET A 50 -3.66 7.59 0.74
C MET A 50 -4.26 7.94 2.11
N ILE A 51 -3.56 7.62 3.21
CA ILE A 51 -3.97 8.02 4.56
C ILE A 51 -3.98 9.54 4.69
N ILE A 52 -2.94 10.22 4.21
CA ILE A 52 -2.85 11.70 4.23
C ILE A 52 -3.99 12.31 3.41
N ILE A 53 -4.25 11.78 2.21
CA ILE A 53 -5.38 12.22 1.37
C ILE A 53 -6.70 12.01 2.10
N GLY A 54 -6.89 10.87 2.76
CA GLY A 54 -8.09 10.60 3.56
C GLY A 54 -8.30 11.62 4.69
N PHE A 55 -7.23 11.98 5.42
CA PHE A 55 -7.30 13.02 6.44
C PHE A 55 -7.61 14.40 5.87
N ILE A 56 -7.04 14.75 4.71
CA ILE A 56 -7.34 16.03 4.04
C ILE A 56 -8.81 16.07 3.60
N SER A 57 -9.34 14.99 3.03
CA SER A 57 -10.76 14.91 2.66
C SER A 57 -11.67 15.13 3.86
N LEU A 58 -11.36 14.54 5.01
CA LEU A 58 -12.10 14.73 6.27
C LEU A 58 -12.06 16.16 6.84
N ILE A 59 -11.08 16.98 6.46
CA ILE A 59 -10.95 18.37 6.94
C ILE A 59 -11.68 19.33 6.00
N ILE A 60 -11.73 19.01 4.70
CA ILE A 60 -12.34 19.86 3.66
C ILE A 60 -13.85 19.65 3.60
N GLU A 61 -14.34 18.47 3.98
CA GLU A 61 -15.76 18.12 4.13
C GLU A 61 -16.31 18.58 5.48
#